data_AF-A0AAW8AI19-F1
#
_entry.id   AF-A0AAW8AI19-F1
#
_cell.length_a   1.000
_cell.length_b   1.000
_cell.length_c   1.000
_cell.angle_alpha   90.00
_cell.angle_beta   90.00
_cell.angle_gamma   90.00
#
_symmetry.space_group_name_H-M   'P 1'
#
loop_
_entity.id
_entity.type
_entity.pdbx_description
1 polymer ?
#
loop_
_entity_poly.entity_id
_entity_poly.type
_entity_poly.pdbx_seq_one_letter_code
_entity_poly.pdbx_strand_id
1 'polypeptide(L)'
;MNAYSLSRLFIAWLTCLATLLFAPLLPAVEAEKAPPAAAEDNTLSIHIDDMLRPWRGDLPGMIDRRTIRVLTTYSKTFFFIDKGTQRGATHDIFIALENELNKQLAKDKKLKQRHLKLHIVFVPVSRDNLFIALNEGKGDIAAANLTITPSREAQVDFAQPLYSNVKELLISGPASPKVDSLEQLSGQTVFVRRSSSYYDSLQALNARFAGESRPPVILEAAPEALEDEDLLEMLNAGLIPLIVVDQHKALFWKQVFPKIQVHDNVVLRDGGDIAWAVRKDSPQLLTVLNNFVKKNRQGTTLGNTLLLRYLKNAKYVKNAAASKERRKFLAMVDVFRKYGDRYDVDWLLMAAQGYQESRLNQSVRSHVGAIGVMQVMPSTGKELKVGDIKQLDPNIHAGVKYMRWMMDRYYADEPMTRLDKALFTFASYNAGPARIARLRTMTKQRGFDPNAWFGNVENMAAEKIGAETVTYVSNIYKYYIAYRLIVDDMARKQKATAVPRQEPVAQPAKPQPSVATAATAQVPVI
;
A
#
# COMPACT_ATOMS: atom_id res chain seq x y z
N MET A 1 -26.14 81.63 40.97
CA MET A 1 -25.50 82.68 40.14
C MET A 1 -24.04 82.29 39.94
N ASN A 2 -23.63 82.20 38.67
CA ASN A 2 -22.29 82.15 38.07
C ASN A 2 -21.04 81.62 38.81
N ALA A 3 -20.28 80.87 37.99
CA ALA A 3 -18.82 80.90 37.79
C ALA A 3 -17.97 79.79 38.41
N TYR A 4 -17.39 79.00 37.49
CA TYR A 4 -16.03 78.46 37.44
C TYR A 4 -15.40 77.88 38.72
N SER A 5 -15.04 76.60 38.66
CA SER A 5 -13.65 76.16 38.42
C SER A 5 -13.31 74.85 39.13
N LEU A 6 -12.61 73.99 38.38
CA LEU A 6 -11.61 73.02 38.82
C LEU A 6 -12.03 71.77 39.59
N SER A 7 -11.83 70.67 38.85
CA SER A 7 -11.16 69.44 39.25
C SER A 7 -11.80 68.56 40.34
N ARG A 8 -12.47 67.51 39.87
CA ARG A 8 -11.98 66.13 40.01
C ARG A 8 -12.95 65.11 39.38
N LEU A 9 -12.35 64.21 38.60
CA LEU A 9 -12.59 62.76 38.62
C LEU A 9 -13.83 62.17 37.94
N PHE A 10 -13.51 61.19 37.08
CA PHE A 10 -14.30 60.00 36.71
C PHE A 10 -15.53 60.19 35.81
N ILE A 11 -15.40 59.80 34.54
CA ILE A 11 -16.20 58.77 33.84
C ILE A 11 -16.10 58.94 32.31
N ALA A 12 -15.70 57.85 31.64
CA ALA A 12 -15.98 57.43 30.27
C ALA A 12 -15.79 58.41 29.09
N TRP A 13 -14.70 58.25 28.32
CA TRP A 13 -14.61 58.67 26.91
C TRP A 13 -13.81 57.61 26.12
N LEU A 14 -14.45 56.88 25.20
CA LEU A 14 -14.58 57.14 23.74
C LEU A 14 -13.28 56.83 22.97
N THR A 15 -13.19 55.75 22.18
CA THR A 15 -13.62 55.65 20.77
C THR A 15 -13.35 56.93 19.95
N CYS A 16 -12.60 56.76 18.86
CA CYS A 16 -12.33 57.73 17.79
C CYS A 16 -11.33 58.85 18.09
N LEU A 17 -10.03 58.62 17.82
CA LEU A 17 -9.22 59.49 16.95
C LEU A 17 -7.85 58.84 16.63
N ALA A 18 -7.67 58.36 15.40
CA ALA A 18 -6.36 58.31 14.72
C ALA A 18 -6.58 57.98 13.23
N THR A 19 -7.41 58.79 12.57
CA THR A 19 -7.45 58.93 11.12
C THR A 19 -6.98 60.33 10.78
N LEU A 20 -6.00 60.40 9.86
CA LEU A 20 -5.38 61.58 9.20
C LEU A 20 -3.92 61.79 9.59
N LEU A 21 -3.02 61.18 8.81
CA LEU A 21 -2.01 61.87 7.99
C LEU A 21 -0.91 60.87 7.59
N PHE A 22 -1.15 60.12 6.51
CA PHE A 22 -0.15 59.78 5.49
C PHE A 22 -0.91 59.22 4.28
N ALA A 23 -1.20 60.10 3.33
CA ALA A 23 -1.66 59.72 2.00
C ALA A 23 -0.44 59.35 1.14
N PRO A 24 -0.56 58.31 0.31
CA PRO A 24 -0.01 58.39 -1.03
C PRO A 24 -1.09 58.08 -2.09
N LEU A 25 -1.17 58.99 -3.06
CA LEU A 25 -1.55 58.82 -4.47
C LEU A 25 -2.29 57.52 -4.85
N LEU A 26 -3.60 57.66 -5.11
CA LEU A 26 -4.31 56.74 -6.00
C LEU A 26 -3.89 57.06 -7.44
N PRO A 27 -3.33 56.11 -8.21
CA PRO A 27 -3.28 56.27 -9.66
C PRO A 27 -4.71 56.32 -10.22
N ALA A 28 -4.90 57.15 -11.24
CA ALA A 28 -6.16 57.29 -11.97
C ALA A 28 -6.66 55.93 -12.45
N VAL A 29 -7.96 55.69 -12.32
CA VAL A 29 -8.65 54.58 -12.99
C VAL A 29 -8.62 54.87 -14.48
N GLU A 30 -7.60 54.36 -15.15
CA GLU A 30 -7.61 54.22 -16.60
C GLU A 30 -8.68 53.17 -16.92
N ALA A 31 -9.66 53.53 -17.76
CA ALA A 31 -10.68 52.59 -18.21
C ALA A 31 -9.97 51.40 -18.86
N GLU A 32 -10.05 50.24 -18.21
CA GLU A 32 -9.40 49.01 -18.63
C GLU A 32 -9.94 48.67 -20.03
N LYS A 33 -9.11 48.87 -21.06
CA LYS A 33 -9.42 48.38 -22.41
C LYS A 33 -9.69 46.89 -22.28
N ALA A 34 -10.85 46.47 -22.78
CA ALA A 34 -11.17 45.06 -22.91
C ALA A 34 -9.95 44.31 -23.47
N PRO A 35 -9.53 43.19 -22.84
CA PRO A 35 -8.38 42.44 -23.31
C PRO A 35 -8.59 42.11 -24.79
N PRO A 36 -7.56 42.24 -25.65
CA PRO A 36 -7.68 41.80 -27.02
C PRO A 36 -8.16 40.34 -26.97
N ALA A 37 -9.22 40.05 -27.75
CA ALA A 37 -9.72 38.69 -27.89
C ALA A 37 -8.52 37.77 -28.05
N ALA A 38 -8.38 36.81 -27.12
CA ALA A 38 -7.23 35.94 -27.08
C ALA A 38 -7.03 35.36 -28.48
N ALA A 39 -5.90 35.73 -29.11
CA ALA A 39 -5.45 35.06 -30.30
C ALA A 39 -5.39 33.57 -29.94
N GLU A 40 -6.04 32.73 -30.74
CA GLU A 40 -5.99 31.28 -30.59
C GLU A 40 -4.51 30.86 -30.55
N ASP A 41 -4.03 30.56 -29.35
CA ASP A 41 -2.70 30.05 -29.12
C ASP A 41 -2.68 28.60 -29.62
N ASN A 42 -2.38 28.44 -30.91
CA ASN A 42 -2.25 27.16 -31.59
C ASN A 42 -0.99 26.38 -31.18
N THR A 43 -0.47 26.60 -29.97
CA THR A 43 0.62 25.83 -29.38
C THR A 43 0.10 24.57 -28.69
N LEU A 44 -0.25 23.55 -29.51
CA LEU A 44 -0.15 22.11 -29.19
C LEU A 44 -0.28 21.76 -27.68
N SER A 45 -1.40 22.12 -27.05
CA SER A 45 -1.73 21.65 -25.71
C SER A 45 -2.14 20.19 -25.81
N ILE A 46 -1.16 19.29 -25.82
CA ILE A 46 -1.42 17.85 -25.63
C ILE A 46 -1.98 17.71 -24.22
N HIS A 47 -3.30 17.62 -24.10
CA HIS A 47 -3.94 17.34 -22.83
C HIS A 47 -3.52 15.94 -22.38
N ILE A 48 -2.91 15.83 -21.20
CA ILE A 48 -2.53 14.56 -20.59
C ILE A 48 -3.71 13.56 -20.60
N ASP A 49 -4.94 14.07 -20.49
CA ASP A 49 -6.16 13.28 -20.52
C ASP A 49 -6.37 12.56 -21.86
N ASP A 50 -5.99 13.16 -22.99
CA ASP A 50 -6.07 12.54 -24.32
C ASP A 50 -4.99 11.47 -24.51
N MET A 51 -3.83 11.65 -23.86
CA MET A 51 -2.76 10.66 -23.83
C MET A 51 -3.19 9.41 -23.07
N LEU A 52 -3.98 9.54 -22.00
CA LEU A 52 -4.36 8.43 -21.12
C LEU A 52 -5.59 7.63 -21.57
N ARG A 53 -6.34 8.09 -22.59
CA ARG A 53 -7.51 7.36 -23.13
C ARG A 53 -7.13 5.95 -23.61
N PRO A 54 -8.00 4.94 -23.42
CA PRO A 54 -7.78 3.60 -23.94
C PRO A 54 -7.46 3.60 -25.44
N TRP A 55 -6.39 2.90 -25.81
CA TRP A 55 -5.90 2.79 -27.18
C TRP A 55 -5.02 1.55 -27.33
N ARG A 56 -5.13 0.83 -28.46
CA ARG A 56 -4.59 -0.52 -28.64
C ARG A 56 -3.64 -0.72 -29.84
N GLY A 57 -3.29 0.35 -30.57
CA GLY A 57 -2.37 0.19 -31.69
C GLY A 57 -0.94 -0.17 -31.25
N ASP A 58 -0.11 -0.51 -32.22
CA ASP A 58 1.31 -0.83 -32.04
C ASP A 58 2.20 0.43 -32.22
N LEU A 59 3.53 0.25 -32.18
CA LEU A 59 4.53 1.31 -32.22
C LEU A 59 4.31 2.43 -33.26
N PRO A 60 3.93 2.16 -34.53
CA PRO A 60 3.67 3.25 -35.49
C PRO A 60 2.62 4.24 -35.00
N GLY A 61 1.51 3.73 -34.44
CA GLY A 61 0.46 4.60 -33.89
C GLY A 61 0.88 5.30 -32.60
N MET A 62 1.77 4.70 -31.81
CA MET A 62 2.36 5.34 -30.62
C MET A 62 3.26 6.52 -31.01
N ILE A 63 4.03 6.36 -32.10
CA ILE A 63 4.86 7.42 -32.68
C ILE A 63 3.99 8.56 -33.20
N ASP A 64 2.91 8.24 -33.94
CA ASP A 64 1.96 9.25 -34.44
C ASP A 64 1.31 10.03 -33.29
N ARG A 65 0.94 9.34 -32.20
CA ARG A 65 0.39 9.93 -30.96
C ARG A 65 1.45 10.53 -30.04
N ARG A 66 2.73 10.41 -30.40
CA ARG A 66 3.89 10.87 -29.63
C ARG A 66 3.95 10.36 -28.19
N THR A 67 3.34 9.21 -27.92
CA THR A 67 3.16 8.72 -26.55
C THR A 67 3.32 7.21 -26.49
N ILE A 68 4.13 6.73 -25.54
CA ILE A 68 4.09 5.35 -25.06
C ILE A 68 3.69 5.38 -23.58
N ARG A 69 2.73 4.56 -23.18
CA ARG A 69 2.28 4.48 -21.79
C ARG A 69 2.84 3.25 -21.10
N VAL A 70 3.47 3.45 -19.96
CA VAL A 70 4.02 2.39 -19.13
C VAL A 70 3.14 2.20 -17.91
N LEU A 71 2.38 1.11 -17.89
CA LEU A 71 1.68 0.63 -16.69
C LEU A 71 2.72 0.17 -15.67
N THR A 72 2.59 0.68 -14.46
CA THR A 72 3.51 0.38 -13.36
C THR A 72 2.75 0.26 -12.04
N THR A 73 3.40 -0.19 -10.98
CA THR A 73 2.85 -0.17 -9.63
C THR A 73 3.51 0.94 -8.82
N TYR A 74 2.77 1.54 -7.90
CA TYR A 74 3.37 2.49 -6.97
C TYR A 74 4.27 1.71 -6.00
N SER A 75 5.59 1.94 -6.11
CA SER A 75 6.64 1.20 -5.41
C SER A 75 7.73 2.17 -4.94
N LYS A 76 8.24 1.97 -3.72
CA LYS A 76 9.37 2.71 -3.15
C LYS A 76 10.69 2.44 -3.88
N THR A 77 10.76 1.41 -4.74
CA THR A 77 11.96 1.04 -5.51
C THR A 77 11.81 1.33 -7.00
N PHE A 78 10.69 0.91 -7.60
CA PHE A 78 10.57 0.86 -9.06
C PHE A 78 9.93 2.10 -9.65
N PHE A 79 8.81 2.58 -9.10
CA PHE A 79 8.16 3.81 -9.54
C PHE A 79 7.43 4.48 -8.38
N PHE A 80 7.82 5.70 -8.04
CA PHE A 80 7.13 6.53 -7.05
C PHE A 80 7.15 8.00 -7.46
N ILE A 81 6.27 8.76 -6.83
CA ILE A 81 6.14 10.20 -7.05
C ILE A 81 6.34 10.88 -5.70
N ASP A 82 7.18 11.91 -5.67
CA ASP A 82 7.29 12.78 -4.50
C ASP A 82 7.28 14.24 -4.96
N LYS A 83 6.26 14.98 -4.52
CA LYS A 83 6.06 16.41 -4.82
C LYS A 83 6.20 16.70 -6.32
N GLY A 84 5.49 15.91 -7.12
CA GLY A 84 5.44 16.02 -8.58
C GLY A 84 6.66 15.46 -9.31
N THR A 85 7.69 14.99 -8.60
CA THR A 85 8.88 14.39 -9.22
C THR A 85 8.72 12.88 -9.29
N GLN A 86 8.66 12.33 -10.52
CA GLN A 86 8.68 10.88 -10.76
C GLN A 86 10.09 10.32 -10.59
N ARG A 87 10.21 9.16 -9.96
CA ARG A 87 11.47 8.52 -9.60
C ARG A 87 11.32 7.00 -9.57
N GLY A 88 12.44 6.28 -9.55
CA GLY A 88 12.50 4.84 -9.35
C GLY A 88 13.27 4.12 -10.47
N ALA A 89 13.63 2.87 -10.23
CA ALA A 89 14.41 2.08 -11.20
C ALA A 89 13.66 1.88 -12.53
N THR A 90 12.34 1.62 -12.47
CA THR A 90 11.49 1.54 -13.68
C THR A 90 11.37 2.91 -14.33
N HIS A 91 11.19 4.00 -13.57
CA HIS A 91 11.15 5.33 -14.16
C HIS A 91 12.43 5.61 -14.98
N ASP A 92 13.59 5.49 -14.36
CA ASP A 92 14.86 5.90 -14.96
C ASP A 92 15.25 5.04 -16.18
N ILE A 93 14.95 3.73 -16.17
CA ILE A 93 15.23 2.87 -17.33
C ILE A 93 14.35 3.22 -18.53
N PHE A 94 13.10 3.62 -18.29
CA PHE A 94 12.21 4.06 -19.35
C PHE A 94 12.58 5.47 -19.86
N ILE A 95 13.08 6.37 -19.00
CA ILE A 95 13.67 7.63 -19.48
C ILE A 95 14.89 7.36 -20.37
N ALA A 96 15.70 6.34 -20.07
CA ALA A 96 16.80 5.93 -20.96
C ALA A 96 16.27 5.37 -22.30
N LEU A 97 15.21 4.56 -22.29
CA LEU A 97 14.54 4.07 -23.49
C LEU A 97 13.97 5.21 -24.34
N GLU A 98 13.27 6.16 -23.73
CA GLU A 98 12.72 7.35 -24.42
C GLU A 98 13.82 8.11 -25.16
N ASN A 99 14.96 8.32 -24.49
CA ASN A 99 16.10 9.01 -25.07
C ASN A 99 16.74 8.24 -26.24
N GLU A 100 16.91 6.91 -26.12
CA GLU A 100 17.43 6.08 -27.20
C GLU A 100 16.48 6.06 -28.41
N LEU A 101 15.19 5.88 -28.15
CA LEU A 101 14.16 5.81 -29.20
C LEU A 101 14.02 7.15 -29.93
N ASN A 102 13.99 8.28 -29.22
CA ASN A 102 13.96 9.60 -29.87
C ASN A 102 15.20 9.86 -30.73
N LYS A 103 16.40 9.44 -30.28
CA LYS A 103 17.62 9.54 -31.10
C LYS A 103 17.51 8.69 -32.36
N GLN A 104 16.94 7.49 -32.28
CA GLN A 104 16.73 6.61 -33.43
C GLN A 104 15.71 7.21 -34.41
N LEU A 105 14.56 7.67 -33.92
CA LEU A 105 13.50 8.27 -34.74
C LEU A 105 13.97 9.53 -35.48
N ALA A 106 14.84 10.33 -34.84
CA ALA A 106 15.46 11.50 -35.47
C ALA A 106 16.40 11.09 -36.62
N LYS A 107 17.19 10.01 -36.45
CA LYS A 107 18.06 9.46 -37.51
C LYS A 107 17.25 8.92 -38.69
N ASP A 108 16.17 8.21 -38.40
CA ASP A 108 15.31 7.56 -39.42
C ASP A 108 14.39 8.55 -40.15
N LYS A 109 14.39 9.84 -39.78
CA LYS A 109 13.49 10.88 -40.30
C LYS A 109 12.00 10.51 -40.17
N LYS A 110 11.63 9.66 -39.20
CA LYS A 110 10.26 9.18 -38.99
C LYS A 110 9.36 10.18 -38.24
N LEU A 111 9.94 11.25 -37.70
CA LEU A 111 9.19 12.33 -37.10
C LEU A 111 8.82 13.35 -38.18
N LYS A 112 7.51 13.49 -38.45
CA LYS A 112 6.96 14.43 -39.46
C LYS A 112 7.43 15.88 -39.25
N GLN A 113 7.78 16.24 -38.02
CA GLN A 113 8.38 17.53 -37.66
C GLN A 113 9.66 17.29 -36.83
N ARG A 114 10.80 17.84 -37.27
CA ARG A 114 12.14 17.58 -36.71
C ARG A 114 12.31 17.89 -35.21
N HIS A 115 11.39 18.62 -34.60
CA HIS A 115 11.45 19.08 -33.21
C HIS A 115 10.47 18.34 -32.27
N LEU A 116 9.58 17.50 -32.79
CA LEU A 116 8.60 16.79 -31.98
C LEU A 116 9.17 15.48 -31.43
N LYS A 117 9.15 15.30 -30.11
CA LYS A 117 9.64 14.10 -29.42
C LYS A 117 8.49 13.17 -29.02
N LEU A 118 8.77 11.87 -29.00
CA LEU A 118 7.98 10.85 -28.33
C LEU A 118 8.21 10.96 -26.82
N HIS A 119 7.15 10.83 -26.02
CA HIS A 119 7.25 10.84 -24.57
C HIS A 119 6.71 9.55 -23.95
N ILE A 120 7.36 9.10 -22.88
CA ILE A 120 6.89 8.00 -22.05
C ILE A 120 6.09 8.56 -20.87
N VAL A 121 4.87 8.06 -20.72
CA VAL A 121 3.97 8.43 -19.62
C VAL A 121 3.76 7.22 -18.72
N PHE A 122 3.93 7.40 -17.41
CA PHE A 122 3.70 6.34 -16.43
C PHE A 122 2.26 6.36 -15.94
N VAL A 123 1.64 5.18 -15.90
CA VAL A 123 0.26 4.96 -15.51
C VAL A 123 0.25 3.98 -14.34
N PRO A 124 0.29 4.47 -13.09
CA PRO A 124 0.25 3.59 -11.93
C PRO A 124 -1.10 2.89 -11.81
N VAL A 125 -1.08 1.57 -11.62
CA VAL A 125 -2.24 0.72 -11.36
C VAL A 125 -1.91 -0.28 -10.25
N SER A 126 -2.92 -0.93 -9.68
CA SER A 126 -2.68 -2.07 -8.78
C SER A 126 -2.10 -3.26 -9.54
N ARG A 127 -1.34 -4.10 -8.84
CA ARG A 127 -0.59 -5.20 -9.46
C ARG A 127 -1.49 -6.23 -10.13
N ASP A 128 -2.61 -6.55 -9.51
CA ASP A 128 -3.66 -7.43 -10.04
C ASP A 128 -4.35 -6.88 -11.30
N ASN A 129 -4.25 -5.56 -11.54
CA ASN A 129 -4.87 -4.90 -12.69
C ASN A 129 -3.88 -4.64 -13.85
N LEU A 130 -2.59 -4.95 -13.71
CA LEU A 130 -1.58 -4.64 -14.75
C LEU A 130 -1.93 -5.23 -16.12
N PHE A 131 -2.23 -6.54 -16.18
CA PHE A 131 -2.54 -7.21 -17.45
C PHE A 131 -3.94 -6.90 -17.97
N ILE A 132 -4.90 -6.70 -17.06
CA ILE A 132 -6.25 -6.25 -17.41
C ILE A 132 -6.16 -4.87 -18.08
N ALA A 133 -5.52 -3.89 -17.44
CA ALA A 133 -5.34 -2.55 -17.97
C ALA A 133 -4.53 -2.54 -19.28
N LEU A 134 -3.50 -3.38 -19.40
CA LEU A 134 -2.70 -3.52 -20.62
C LEU A 134 -3.57 -4.01 -21.78
N ASN A 135 -4.33 -5.08 -21.56
CA ASN A 135 -5.22 -5.66 -22.55
C ASN A 135 -6.43 -4.78 -22.85
N GLU A 136 -6.88 -3.95 -21.92
CA GLU A 136 -7.91 -2.93 -22.16
C GLU A 136 -7.40 -1.75 -23.00
N GLY A 137 -6.09 -1.61 -23.17
CA GLY A 137 -5.46 -0.50 -23.90
C GLY A 137 -5.24 0.74 -23.04
N LYS A 138 -5.29 0.63 -21.70
CA LYS A 138 -4.99 1.73 -20.77
C LYS A 138 -3.48 2.02 -20.65
N GLY A 139 -2.65 1.11 -21.14
CA GLY A 139 -1.24 1.37 -21.42
C GLY A 139 -0.70 0.44 -22.48
N ASP A 140 0.59 0.59 -22.79
CA ASP A 140 1.26 -0.06 -23.92
C ASP A 140 2.32 -1.07 -23.47
N ILE A 141 2.89 -0.85 -22.27
CA ILE A 141 3.87 -1.72 -21.64
C ILE A 141 3.48 -1.91 -20.17
N ALA A 142 3.54 -3.13 -19.64
CA ALA A 142 3.49 -3.38 -18.19
C ALA A 142 4.90 -3.63 -17.64
N ALA A 143 5.31 -2.80 -16.68
CA ALA A 143 6.63 -2.83 -16.07
C ALA A 143 6.56 -2.70 -14.55
N ALA A 144 6.55 -3.84 -13.87
CA ALA A 144 6.44 -3.93 -12.41
C ALA A 144 7.20 -5.13 -11.83
N ASN A 145 8.42 -5.41 -12.34
CA ASN A 145 9.23 -6.58 -11.94
C ASN A 145 8.41 -7.88 -12.08
N LEU A 146 8.02 -8.21 -13.30
CA LEU A 146 7.10 -9.30 -13.60
C LEU A 146 7.89 -10.57 -13.98
N THR A 147 7.84 -11.58 -13.11
CA THR A 147 8.31 -12.93 -13.44
C THR A 147 7.47 -13.51 -14.58
N ILE A 148 8.14 -14.05 -15.59
CA ILE A 148 7.52 -14.79 -16.69
C ILE A 148 7.00 -16.12 -16.14
N THR A 149 5.72 -16.40 -16.37
CA THR A 149 5.08 -17.67 -16.01
C THR A 149 4.16 -18.11 -17.15
N PRO A 150 3.90 -19.42 -17.32
CA PRO A 150 2.98 -19.90 -18.37
C PRO A 150 1.59 -19.26 -18.29
N SER A 151 1.09 -19.04 -17.06
CA SER A 151 -0.21 -18.38 -16.81
C SER A 151 -0.23 -16.92 -17.30
N ARG A 152 0.90 -16.22 -17.25
CA ARG A 152 1.03 -14.83 -17.72
C ARG A 152 1.30 -14.76 -19.22
N GLU A 153 2.13 -15.66 -19.76
CA GLU A 153 2.37 -15.77 -21.21
C GLU A 153 1.11 -16.09 -22.01
N ALA A 154 0.14 -16.77 -21.40
CA ALA A 154 -1.18 -16.95 -22.01
C ALA A 154 -1.93 -15.62 -22.23
N GLN A 155 -1.65 -14.58 -21.44
CA GLN A 155 -2.40 -13.31 -21.43
C GLN A 155 -1.68 -12.19 -22.20
N VAL A 156 -0.35 -12.21 -22.26
CA VAL A 156 0.51 -11.13 -22.77
C VAL A 156 1.77 -11.71 -23.41
N ASP A 157 2.52 -10.89 -24.15
CA ASP A 157 3.86 -11.25 -24.62
C ASP A 157 4.92 -10.54 -23.79
N PHE A 158 5.99 -11.26 -23.45
CA PHE A 158 7.11 -10.71 -22.69
C PHE A 158 8.27 -10.33 -23.59
N ALA A 159 8.89 -9.19 -23.27
CA ALA A 159 10.19 -8.81 -23.79
C ALA A 159 11.27 -9.79 -23.30
N GLN A 160 12.47 -9.67 -23.86
CA GLN A 160 13.64 -10.37 -23.34
C GLN A 160 13.81 -10.08 -21.83
N PRO A 161 14.32 -11.05 -21.06
CA PRO A 161 14.50 -10.87 -19.62
C PRO A 161 15.44 -9.71 -19.29
N LEU A 162 14.97 -8.82 -18.42
CA LEU A 162 15.76 -7.76 -17.81
C LEU A 162 16.64 -8.32 -16.68
N TYR A 163 16.11 -9.29 -15.94
CA TYR A 163 16.83 -10.12 -14.98
C TYR A 163 16.58 -11.58 -15.32
N SER A 164 17.63 -12.39 -15.23
CA SER A 164 17.54 -13.83 -15.46
C SER A 164 18.09 -14.60 -14.28
N ASN A 165 17.70 -15.86 -14.18
CA ASN A 165 18.13 -16.75 -13.11
C ASN A 165 17.80 -16.20 -11.70
N VAL A 166 16.62 -15.59 -11.58
CA VAL A 166 16.13 -15.01 -10.33
C VAL A 166 15.52 -16.10 -9.47
N LYS A 167 15.92 -16.11 -8.20
CA LYS A 167 15.34 -16.99 -7.17
C LYS A 167 14.20 -16.29 -6.46
N GLU A 168 13.12 -17.02 -6.19
CA GLU A 168 12.09 -16.61 -5.24
C GLU A 168 12.40 -17.25 -3.89
N LEU A 169 12.72 -16.44 -2.88
CA LEU A 169 13.23 -16.89 -1.59
C LEU A 169 12.21 -16.68 -0.48
N LEU A 170 12.21 -17.56 0.51
CA LEU A 170 11.52 -17.32 1.77
C LEU A 170 12.24 -16.21 2.56
N ILE A 171 11.46 -15.24 3.05
CA ILE A 171 11.93 -14.20 3.94
C ILE A 171 11.17 -14.30 5.26
N SER A 172 11.91 -14.19 6.36
CA SER A 172 11.35 -14.17 7.72
C SER A 172 11.68 -12.86 8.44
N GLY A 173 10.99 -12.60 9.54
CA GLY A 173 11.17 -11.48 10.43
C GLY A 173 11.44 -11.93 11.87
N PRO A 174 11.53 -11.00 12.83
CA PRO A 174 11.88 -11.31 14.21
C PRO A 174 10.80 -12.09 14.98
N ALA A 175 9.57 -12.15 14.47
CA ALA A 175 8.45 -12.86 15.09
C ALA A 175 8.16 -14.23 14.43
N SER A 176 8.99 -14.64 13.47
CA SER A 176 8.73 -15.79 12.63
C SER A 176 9.10 -17.11 13.30
N PRO A 177 8.42 -18.22 12.95
CA PRO A 177 8.92 -19.54 13.27
C PRO A 177 10.26 -19.77 12.55
N LYS A 178 11.10 -20.64 13.13
CA LYS A 178 12.34 -21.06 12.49
C LYS A 178 12.00 -22.00 11.32
N VAL A 179 12.48 -21.65 10.12
CA VAL A 179 12.27 -22.40 8.88
C VAL A 179 13.59 -22.41 8.11
N ASP A 180 14.26 -23.56 8.10
CA ASP A 180 15.56 -23.76 7.44
C ASP A 180 15.45 -24.64 6.18
N SER A 181 14.26 -25.19 5.88
CA SER A 181 14.02 -25.99 4.67
C SER A 181 12.59 -25.78 4.13
N LEU A 182 12.34 -26.17 2.87
CA LEU A 182 11.00 -26.09 2.28
C LEU A 182 9.98 -26.91 3.07
N GLU A 183 10.35 -28.11 3.50
CA GLU A 183 9.48 -29.06 4.21
C GLU A 183 8.98 -28.48 5.54
N GLN A 184 9.79 -27.63 6.18
CA GLN A 184 9.42 -26.93 7.41
C GLN A 184 8.36 -25.83 7.20
N LEU A 185 8.03 -25.48 5.95
CA LEU A 185 6.87 -24.63 5.64
C LEU A 185 5.53 -25.36 5.77
N SER A 186 5.52 -26.69 5.88
CA SER A 186 4.28 -27.45 6.06
C SER A 186 3.51 -26.96 7.29
N GLY A 187 2.25 -26.57 7.10
CA GLY A 187 1.40 -25.99 8.15
C GLY A 187 1.78 -24.57 8.59
N GLN A 188 2.84 -23.96 8.04
CA GLN A 188 3.21 -22.58 8.34
C GLN A 188 2.36 -21.59 7.55
N THR A 189 2.17 -20.40 8.11
CA THR A 189 1.45 -19.31 7.42
C THR A 189 2.43 -18.43 6.65
N VAL A 190 2.21 -18.30 5.34
CA VAL A 190 2.97 -17.42 4.46
C VAL A 190 2.04 -16.37 3.87
N PHE A 191 2.44 -15.10 4.01
CA PHE A 191 1.74 -13.96 3.43
C PHE A 191 2.18 -13.77 1.99
N VAL A 192 1.21 -13.70 1.10
CA VAL A 192 1.48 -13.62 -0.33
C VAL A 192 0.34 -12.92 -1.06
N ARG A 193 0.68 -12.03 -2.01
CA ARG A 193 -0.30 -11.44 -2.93
C ARG A 193 -0.74 -12.49 -3.94
N ARG A 194 -2.04 -12.61 -4.20
CA ARG A 194 -2.57 -13.61 -5.14
C ARG A 194 -2.13 -13.32 -6.57
N SER A 195 -1.90 -12.06 -6.92
CA SER A 195 -1.42 -11.64 -8.23
C SER A 195 0.06 -11.98 -8.51
N SER A 196 0.83 -12.34 -7.47
CA SER A 196 2.29 -12.55 -7.57
C SER A 196 2.65 -13.94 -8.11
N SER A 197 3.80 -14.06 -8.77
CA SER A 197 4.37 -15.38 -9.13
C SER A 197 4.69 -16.22 -7.90
N TYR A 198 4.88 -15.57 -6.75
CA TYR A 198 5.11 -16.24 -5.46
C TYR A 198 3.92 -17.09 -5.04
N TYR A 199 2.70 -16.65 -5.39
CA TYR A 199 1.49 -17.42 -5.13
C TYR A 199 1.48 -18.71 -5.95
N ASP A 200 1.85 -18.63 -7.24
CA ASP A 200 1.98 -19.81 -8.11
C ASP A 200 3.04 -20.78 -7.59
N SER A 201 4.19 -20.28 -7.13
CA SER A 201 5.26 -21.10 -6.56
C SER A 201 4.84 -21.78 -5.25
N LEU A 202 4.11 -21.09 -4.37
CA LEU A 202 3.56 -21.67 -3.15
C LEU A 202 2.44 -22.68 -3.42
N GLN A 203 1.62 -22.45 -4.45
CA GLN A 203 0.63 -23.44 -4.89
C GLN A 203 1.30 -24.71 -5.43
N ALA A 204 2.36 -24.57 -6.22
CA ALA A 204 3.14 -25.72 -6.69
C ALA A 204 3.76 -26.50 -5.52
N LEU A 205 4.28 -25.80 -4.50
CA LEU A 205 4.75 -26.43 -3.27
C LEU A 205 3.62 -27.17 -2.53
N ASN A 206 2.43 -26.58 -2.43
CA ASN A 206 1.27 -27.23 -1.81
C ASN A 206 0.81 -28.47 -2.58
N ALA A 207 0.85 -28.46 -3.91
CA ALA A 207 0.57 -29.64 -4.73
C ALA A 207 1.60 -30.76 -4.46
N ARG A 208 2.88 -30.41 -4.30
CA ARG A 208 3.94 -31.36 -3.89
C ARG A 208 3.66 -31.94 -2.51
N PHE A 209 3.35 -31.10 -1.52
CA PHE A 209 3.01 -31.54 -0.16
C PHE A 209 1.79 -32.46 -0.10
N ALA A 210 0.78 -32.23 -0.94
CA ALA A 210 -0.35 -33.15 -1.05
C ALA A 210 0.10 -34.56 -1.50
N GLY A 211 0.99 -34.65 -2.49
CA GLY A 211 1.60 -35.92 -2.90
C GLY A 211 2.44 -36.59 -1.82
N GLU A 212 3.03 -35.81 -0.91
CA GLU A 212 3.82 -36.29 0.24
C GLU A 212 2.98 -36.53 1.51
N SER A 213 1.64 -36.37 1.45
CA SER A 213 0.75 -36.43 2.62
C SER A 213 1.14 -35.46 3.76
N ARG A 214 1.67 -34.29 3.41
CA ARG A 214 2.02 -33.22 4.35
C ARG A 214 0.92 -32.15 4.39
N PRO A 215 0.68 -31.52 5.55
CA PRO A 215 -0.16 -30.32 5.60
C PRO A 215 0.34 -29.24 4.63
N PRO A 216 -0.56 -28.55 3.91
CA PRO A 216 -0.16 -27.47 3.02
C PRO A 216 0.41 -26.29 3.80
N VAL A 217 1.18 -25.45 3.13
CA VAL A 217 1.44 -24.08 3.56
C VAL A 217 0.11 -23.33 3.58
N ILE A 218 -0.17 -22.64 4.69
CA ILE A 218 -1.35 -21.80 4.85
C ILE A 218 -1.08 -20.47 4.14
N LEU A 219 -1.74 -20.25 3.00
CA LEU A 219 -1.55 -19.05 2.20
C LEU A 219 -2.50 -17.96 2.68
N GLU A 220 -1.97 -17.01 3.45
CA GLU A 220 -2.71 -15.84 3.89
C GLU A 220 -2.57 -14.72 2.85
N ALA A 221 -3.71 -14.19 2.39
CA ALA A 221 -3.70 -13.19 1.33
C ALA A 221 -3.14 -11.86 1.83
N ALA A 222 -2.02 -11.44 1.26
CA ALA A 222 -1.54 -10.07 1.41
C ALA A 222 -2.41 -9.12 0.56
N PRO A 223 -2.70 -7.90 1.04
CA PRO A 223 -3.44 -6.92 0.24
C PRO A 223 -2.72 -6.58 -1.07
N GLU A 224 -3.47 -6.53 -2.18
CA GLU A 224 -2.94 -6.16 -3.50
C GLU A 224 -2.50 -4.69 -3.58
N ALA A 225 -2.88 -3.88 -2.59
CA ALA A 225 -2.44 -2.50 -2.42
C ALA A 225 -1.02 -2.36 -1.81
N LEU A 226 -0.41 -3.45 -1.34
CA LEU A 226 0.91 -3.42 -0.69
C LEU A 226 1.96 -4.11 -1.56
N GLU A 227 3.06 -3.42 -1.87
CA GLU A 227 4.17 -3.99 -2.65
C GLU A 227 5.16 -4.76 -1.75
N ASP A 228 6.19 -5.38 -2.33
CA ASP A 228 7.11 -6.25 -1.57
C ASP A 228 7.86 -5.50 -0.48
N GLU A 229 8.27 -4.27 -0.73
CA GLU A 229 8.87 -3.38 0.26
C GLU A 229 7.96 -3.09 1.45
N ASP A 230 6.64 -3.07 1.26
CA ASP A 230 5.68 -2.85 2.33
C ASP A 230 5.53 -4.12 3.16
N LEU A 231 5.50 -5.28 2.52
CA LEU A 231 5.48 -6.57 3.21
C LEU A 231 6.81 -6.82 3.95
N LEU A 232 7.94 -6.48 3.35
CA LEU A 232 9.27 -6.54 4.00
C LEU A 232 9.37 -5.57 5.18
N GLU A 233 8.77 -4.39 5.06
CA GLU A 233 8.69 -3.44 6.17
C GLU A 233 7.85 -4.00 7.32
N MET A 234 6.67 -4.57 7.02
CA MET A 234 5.81 -5.25 7.98
C MET A 234 6.55 -6.43 8.64
N LEU A 235 7.24 -7.24 7.84
CA LEU A 235 8.03 -8.39 8.29
C LEU A 235 9.17 -7.96 9.22
N ASN A 236 9.93 -6.93 8.86
CA ASN A 236 10.99 -6.33 9.69
C ASN A 236 10.45 -5.81 11.02
N ALA A 237 9.27 -5.20 10.96
CA ALA A 237 8.53 -4.77 12.12
C ALA A 237 7.83 -5.94 12.85
N GLY A 238 8.04 -7.21 12.46
CA GLY A 238 7.44 -8.37 13.11
C GLY A 238 5.91 -8.47 13.00
N LEU A 239 5.28 -7.65 12.14
CA LEU A 239 3.83 -7.58 11.97
C LEU A 239 3.25 -8.80 11.24
N ILE A 240 4.05 -9.45 10.40
CA ILE A 240 3.72 -10.67 9.66
C ILE A 240 4.89 -11.67 9.79
N PRO A 241 4.63 -12.99 9.71
CA PRO A 241 5.63 -14.01 9.99
C PRO A 241 6.50 -14.36 8.77
N LEU A 242 5.94 -14.71 7.62
CA LEU A 242 6.73 -15.22 6.49
C LEU A 242 6.17 -14.62 5.20
N ILE A 243 7.06 -14.29 4.27
CA ILE A 243 6.71 -13.89 2.90
C ILE A 243 7.68 -14.54 1.91
N VAL A 244 7.37 -14.46 0.63
CA VAL A 244 8.28 -14.85 -0.45
C VAL A 244 8.58 -13.61 -1.29
N VAL A 245 9.86 -13.40 -1.65
CA VAL A 245 10.30 -12.24 -2.44
C VAL A 245 11.43 -12.68 -3.37
N ASP A 246 11.54 -12.05 -4.55
CA ASP A 246 12.71 -12.25 -5.42
C ASP A 246 14.02 -11.88 -4.72
N GLN A 247 15.06 -12.66 -4.95
CA GLN A 247 16.36 -12.53 -4.29
C GLN A 247 16.95 -11.12 -4.40
N HIS A 248 16.93 -10.48 -5.58
CA HIS A 248 17.52 -9.14 -5.75
C HIS A 248 16.80 -8.08 -4.91
N LYS A 249 15.48 -8.18 -4.76
CA LYS A 249 14.71 -7.29 -3.88
C LYS A 249 14.98 -7.60 -2.41
N ALA A 250 15.03 -8.87 -2.04
CA ALA A 250 15.32 -9.29 -0.67
C ALA A 250 16.70 -8.80 -0.19
N LEU A 251 17.75 -9.00 -1.01
CA LEU A 251 19.11 -8.57 -0.70
C LEU A 251 19.24 -7.04 -0.68
N PHE A 252 18.55 -6.35 -1.60
CA PHE A 252 18.48 -4.89 -1.60
C PHE A 252 17.86 -4.36 -0.32
N TRP A 253 16.67 -4.84 0.06
CA TRP A 253 15.94 -4.34 1.20
C TRP A 253 16.47 -4.84 2.55
N LYS A 254 17.25 -5.92 2.61
CA LYS A 254 17.95 -6.37 3.83
C LYS A 254 18.89 -5.31 4.40
N GLN A 255 19.47 -4.47 3.53
CA GLN A 255 20.33 -3.34 3.94
C GLN A 255 19.55 -2.25 4.68
N VAL A 256 18.25 -2.14 4.38
CA VAL A 256 17.33 -1.14 4.92
C VAL A 256 16.57 -1.70 6.13
N PHE A 257 16.24 -2.98 6.09
CA PHE A 257 15.47 -3.71 7.07
C PHE A 257 16.32 -4.79 7.76
N PRO A 258 17.17 -4.41 8.72
CA PRO A 258 18.17 -5.33 9.25
C PRO A 258 17.57 -6.53 10.00
N LYS A 259 16.31 -6.47 10.44
CA LYS A 259 15.64 -7.53 11.21
C LYS A 259 14.98 -8.61 10.36
N ILE A 260 14.92 -8.45 9.03
CA ILE A 260 14.49 -9.56 8.16
C ILE A 260 15.61 -10.58 8.04
N GLN A 261 15.30 -11.84 7.78
CA GLN A 261 16.26 -12.87 7.43
C GLN A 261 15.90 -13.43 6.07
N VAL A 262 16.87 -13.41 5.15
CA VAL A 262 16.79 -14.01 3.82
C VAL A 262 17.26 -15.45 3.95
N HIS A 263 16.44 -16.41 3.53
CA HIS A 263 16.76 -17.83 3.57
C HIS A 263 17.21 -18.31 2.19
N ASP A 264 18.50 -18.15 1.89
CA ASP A 264 19.07 -18.50 0.57
C ASP A 264 18.94 -19.99 0.21
N ASN A 265 18.72 -20.85 1.22
CA ASN A 265 18.51 -22.29 1.08
C ASN A 265 17.03 -22.70 0.98
N VAL A 266 16.08 -21.78 1.21
CA VAL A 266 14.64 -22.05 1.08
C VAL A 266 14.12 -21.37 -0.18
N VAL A 267 14.34 -22.06 -1.31
CA VAL A 267 14.07 -21.56 -2.66
C VAL A 267 12.74 -22.11 -3.17
N LEU A 268 11.77 -21.22 -3.44
CA LEU A 268 10.43 -21.58 -3.93
C LEU A 268 10.41 -21.68 -5.46
N ARG A 269 11.28 -20.91 -6.13
CA ARG A 269 11.53 -20.98 -7.57
C ARG A 269 13.00 -20.69 -7.80
N ASP A 270 13.63 -21.49 -8.65
CA ASP A 270 14.97 -21.24 -9.17
C ASP A 270 14.89 -21.03 -10.69
N GLY A 271 15.73 -20.16 -11.24
CA GLY A 271 15.75 -19.91 -12.68
C GLY A 271 14.64 -19.00 -13.23
N GLY A 272 14.03 -18.13 -12.41
CA GLY A 272 12.99 -17.20 -12.88
C GLY A 272 13.54 -16.09 -13.79
N ASP A 273 12.80 -15.76 -14.85
CA ASP A 273 13.09 -14.62 -15.71
C ASP A 273 12.11 -13.48 -15.43
N ILE A 274 12.61 -12.24 -15.35
CA ILE A 274 11.81 -11.04 -15.12
C ILE A 274 11.89 -10.15 -16.34
N ALA A 275 10.73 -9.79 -16.89
CA ALA A 275 10.64 -9.00 -18.11
C ALA A 275 9.52 -7.95 -18.06
N TRP A 276 9.54 -7.05 -19.02
CA TRP A 276 8.40 -6.19 -19.34
C TRP A 276 7.42 -6.96 -20.22
N ALA A 277 6.13 -6.64 -20.12
CA ALA A 277 5.10 -7.25 -20.94
C ALA A 277 4.44 -6.23 -21.87
N VAL A 278 3.98 -6.69 -23.02
CA VAL A 278 3.17 -5.95 -24.00
C VAL A 278 1.97 -6.80 -24.39
N ARG A 279 0.99 -6.19 -25.07
CA ARG A 279 -0.12 -6.96 -25.66
C ARG A 279 0.41 -7.87 -26.78
N LYS A 280 -0.25 -9.00 -26.99
CA LYS A 280 0.09 -9.97 -28.05
C LYS A 280 0.04 -9.39 -29.46
N ASP A 281 -0.74 -8.33 -29.66
CA ASP A 281 -0.89 -7.63 -30.93
C ASP A 281 0.09 -6.45 -31.10
N SER A 282 1.15 -6.36 -30.29
CA SER A 282 2.14 -5.27 -30.33
C SER A 282 3.58 -5.73 -30.65
N PRO A 283 3.83 -6.47 -31.76
CA PRO A 283 5.13 -7.06 -32.07
C PRO A 283 6.22 -6.03 -32.42
N GLN A 284 5.87 -4.86 -32.96
CA GLN A 284 6.88 -3.83 -33.29
C GLN A 284 7.38 -3.14 -32.03
N LEU A 285 6.50 -2.85 -31.08
CA LEU A 285 6.91 -2.38 -29.76
C LEU A 285 7.79 -3.42 -29.06
N LEU A 286 7.38 -4.70 -29.06
CA LEU A 286 8.17 -5.78 -28.49
C LEU A 286 9.60 -5.84 -29.06
N THR A 287 9.74 -5.67 -30.37
CA THR A 287 11.04 -5.63 -31.05
C THR A 287 11.92 -4.49 -30.52
N VAL A 288 11.36 -3.29 -30.32
CA VAL A 288 12.09 -2.16 -29.74
C VAL A 288 12.53 -2.45 -28.32
N LEU A 289 11.65 -3.01 -27.48
CA LEU A 289 11.98 -3.38 -26.11
C LEU A 289 13.11 -4.41 -26.06
N ASN A 290 13.03 -5.46 -26.88
CA ASN A 290 14.06 -6.50 -26.95
C ASN A 290 15.43 -5.93 -27.32
N ASN A 291 15.49 -5.04 -28.31
CA ASN A 291 16.73 -4.38 -28.71
C ASN A 291 17.32 -3.50 -27.60
N PHE A 292 16.46 -2.81 -26.85
CA PHE A 292 16.90 -1.98 -25.73
C PHE A 292 17.39 -2.83 -24.55
N VAL A 293 16.62 -3.86 -24.17
CA VAL A 293 16.95 -4.79 -23.07
C VAL A 293 18.29 -5.46 -23.32
N LYS A 294 18.56 -5.92 -24.56
CA LYS A 294 19.84 -6.54 -24.93
C LYS A 294 21.06 -5.69 -24.54
N LYS A 295 20.94 -4.35 -24.58
CA LYS A 295 22.01 -3.39 -24.27
C LYS A 295 22.01 -2.90 -22.82
N ASN A 296 20.90 -3.05 -22.09
CA ASN A 296 20.66 -2.36 -20.82
C ASN A 296 20.18 -3.28 -19.66
N ARG A 297 20.08 -4.60 -19.88
CA ARG A 297 19.70 -5.59 -18.85
C ARG A 297 20.72 -5.75 -17.72
N GLN A 298 20.38 -6.58 -16.74
CA GLN A 298 21.30 -6.99 -15.68
C GLN A 298 22.66 -7.42 -16.27
N GLY A 299 23.76 -6.99 -15.62
CA GLY A 299 25.12 -7.21 -16.11
C GLY A 299 25.68 -6.07 -16.97
N THR A 300 24.85 -5.11 -17.37
CA THR A 300 25.27 -3.89 -18.06
C THR A 300 25.50 -2.73 -17.09
N THR A 301 26.21 -1.68 -17.51
CA THR A 301 26.46 -0.50 -16.67
C THR A 301 25.16 0.17 -16.21
N LEU A 302 24.18 0.34 -17.10
CA LEU A 302 22.90 0.93 -16.74
C LEU A 302 22.11 -0.01 -15.82
N GLY A 303 21.96 -1.28 -16.19
CA GLY A 303 21.20 -2.26 -15.41
C GLY A 303 21.71 -2.43 -13.97
N ASN A 304 23.04 -2.43 -13.78
CA ASN A 304 23.66 -2.59 -12.46
C ASN A 304 23.55 -1.34 -11.58
N THR A 305 23.55 -0.13 -12.18
CA THR A 305 23.55 1.12 -11.41
C THR A 305 22.16 1.58 -11.00
N LEU A 306 21.11 1.20 -11.75
CA LEU A 306 19.75 1.67 -11.52
C LEU A 306 19.21 1.25 -10.16
N LEU A 307 19.22 -0.05 -9.82
CA LEU A 307 18.66 -0.51 -8.55
C LEU A 307 19.43 0.08 -7.35
N LEU A 308 20.77 0.07 -7.40
CA LEU A 308 21.63 0.58 -6.32
C LEU A 308 21.40 2.06 -6.01
N ARG A 309 21.07 2.89 -7.01
CA ARG A 309 20.77 4.32 -6.84
C ARG A 309 19.60 4.58 -5.88
N TYR A 310 18.69 3.61 -5.76
CA TYR A 310 17.46 3.75 -4.98
C TYR A 310 17.56 3.19 -3.56
N LEU A 311 18.75 2.77 -3.10
CA LEU A 311 19.02 2.54 -1.68
C LEU A 311 18.77 3.86 -0.93
N LYS A 312 17.71 3.93 -0.12
CA LYS A 312 17.32 5.17 0.57
C LYS A 312 16.83 4.98 2.00
N ASN A 313 17.07 6.03 2.78
CA ASN A 313 16.60 6.25 4.14
C ASN A 313 15.07 6.32 4.20
N ALA A 314 14.41 5.23 4.61
CA ALA A 314 12.97 5.24 4.85
C ALA A 314 12.67 5.40 6.35
N LYS A 315 11.59 6.13 6.67
CA LYS A 315 11.01 6.14 8.02
C LYS A 315 10.13 4.90 8.14
N TYR A 316 10.47 4.04 9.08
CA TYR A 316 9.89 2.70 9.17
C TYR A 316 8.65 2.60 10.07
N VAL A 317 7.77 1.69 9.69
CA VAL A 317 6.66 1.17 10.50
C VAL A 317 7.17 0.56 11.81
N LYS A 318 6.42 0.75 12.89
CA LYS A 318 6.77 0.25 14.23
C LYS A 318 6.28 -1.18 14.45
N ASN A 319 6.92 -1.89 15.38
CA ASN A 319 6.57 -3.27 15.70
C ASN A 319 5.32 -3.36 16.59
N ALA A 320 4.14 -3.30 15.96
CA ALA A 320 2.84 -3.44 16.64
C ALA A 320 2.55 -4.87 17.12
N ALA A 321 3.24 -5.87 16.60
CA ALA A 321 3.07 -7.28 17.00
C ALA A 321 3.95 -7.69 18.21
N ALA A 322 4.93 -6.87 18.59
CA ALA A 322 5.79 -7.12 19.74
C ALA A 322 4.95 -7.37 20.99
N SER A 323 5.34 -8.34 21.81
CA SER A 323 4.53 -8.78 22.97
C SER A 323 4.06 -7.63 23.87
N LYS A 324 4.89 -6.59 24.05
CA LYS A 324 4.51 -5.36 24.78
C LYS A 324 3.41 -4.57 24.08
N GLU A 325 3.56 -4.30 22.79
CA GLU A 325 2.59 -3.53 22.01
C GLU A 325 1.29 -4.32 21.78
N ARG A 326 1.40 -5.64 21.56
CA ARG A 326 0.26 -6.57 21.55
C ARG A 326 -0.53 -6.50 22.85
N ARG A 327 0.13 -6.51 24.02
CA ARG A 327 -0.56 -6.37 25.31
C ARG A 327 -1.32 -5.05 25.44
N LYS A 328 -0.74 -3.93 24.98
CA LYS A 328 -1.46 -2.64 24.96
C LYS A 328 -2.70 -2.71 24.08
N PHE A 329 -2.56 -3.26 22.87
CA PHE A 329 -3.69 -3.46 21.96
C PHE A 329 -4.78 -4.29 22.62
N LEU A 330 -4.45 -5.48 23.14
CA LEU A 330 -5.40 -6.38 23.79
C LEU A 330 -6.10 -5.73 24.98
N ALA A 331 -5.40 -4.91 25.78
CA ALA A 331 -5.97 -4.18 26.90
C ALA A 331 -6.98 -3.08 26.49
N MET A 332 -6.99 -2.68 25.21
CA MET A 332 -7.86 -1.63 24.69
C MET A 332 -8.93 -2.15 23.72
N VAL A 333 -8.93 -3.46 23.39
CA VAL A 333 -9.87 -4.08 22.44
C VAL A 333 -11.31 -3.76 22.80
N ASP A 334 -11.70 -3.92 24.06
CA ASP A 334 -13.09 -3.72 24.48
C ASP A 334 -13.54 -2.27 24.35
N VAL A 335 -12.65 -1.31 24.62
CA VAL A 335 -12.95 0.12 24.48
C VAL A 335 -13.09 0.52 23.02
N PHE A 336 -12.15 0.06 22.16
CA PHE A 336 -12.26 0.30 20.72
C PHE A 336 -13.49 -0.37 20.13
N ARG A 337 -13.79 -1.62 20.50
CA ARG A 337 -14.97 -2.34 20.03
C ARG A 337 -16.26 -1.66 20.49
N LYS A 338 -16.38 -1.30 21.78
CA LYS A 338 -17.51 -0.56 22.33
C LYS A 338 -17.85 0.69 21.50
N TYR A 339 -16.85 1.46 21.12
CA TYR A 339 -17.08 2.67 20.33
C TYR A 339 -17.17 2.41 18.83
N GLY A 340 -16.47 1.42 18.30
CA GLY A 340 -16.62 0.96 16.92
C GLY A 340 -18.05 0.51 16.64
N ASP A 341 -18.60 -0.34 17.51
CA ASP A 341 -19.97 -0.83 17.43
C ASP A 341 -20.98 0.32 17.60
N ARG A 342 -20.76 1.20 18.58
CA ARG A 342 -21.64 2.37 18.83
C ARG A 342 -21.73 3.31 17.62
N TYR A 343 -20.64 3.47 16.88
CA TYR A 343 -20.53 4.43 15.78
C TYR A 343 -20.50 3.76 14.39
N ASP A 344 -20.74 2.45 14.30
CA ASP A 344 -20.65 1.65 13.08
C ASP A 344 -19.36 1.90 12.27
N VAL A 345 -18.23 1.92 12.96
CA VAL A 345 -16.89 1.98 12.34
C VAL A 345 -16.09 0.75 12.71
N ASP A 346 -15.21 0.33 11.80
CA ASP A 346 -14.30 -0.78 12.06
C ASP A 346 -13.34 -0.42 13.21
N TRP A 347 -13.53 -1.09 14.34
CA TRP A 347 -12.77 -0.83 15.56
C TRP A 347 -11.27 -1.18 15.42
N LEU A 348 -10.90 -2.10 14.52
CA LEU A 348 -9.49 -2.42 14.25
C LEU A 348 -8.81 -1.29 13.49
N LEU A 349 -9.52 -0.66 12.53
CA LEU A 349 -9.02 0.54 11.85
C LEU A 349 -8.84 1.70 12.84
N MET A 350 -9.75 1.86 13.80
CA MET A 350 -9.62 2.88 14.86
C MET A 350 -8.45 2.59 15.81
N ALA A 351 -8.26 1.33 16.20
CA ALA A 351 -7.12 0.91 17.01
C ALA A 351 -5.78 1.13 16.27
N ALA A 352 -5.75 0.83 14.97
CA ALA A 352 -4.59 1.07 14.11
C ALA A 352 -4.24 2.56 14.01
N GLN A 353 -5.24 3.43 13.89
CA GLN A 353 -5.05 4.88 13.98
C GLN A 353 -4.47 5.28 15.35
N GLY A 354 -5.07 4.82 16.45
CA GLY A 354 -4.55 5.11 17.80
C GLY A 354 -3.09 4.65 18.00
N TYR A 355 -2.69 3.57 17.35
CA TYR A 355 -1.30 3.13 17.35
C TYR A 355 -0.39 4.05 16.52
N GLN A 356 -0.83 4.49 15.33
CA GLN A 356 -0.11 5.48 14.54
C GLN A 356 0.06 6.81 15.30
N GLU A 357 -0.96 7.23 16.04
CA GLU A 357 -1.00 8.50 16.78
C GLU A 357 -0.11 8.50 18.05
N SER A 358 -0.18 7.44 18.85
CA SER A 358 0.45 7.43 20.19
C SER A 358 1.14 6.12 20.57
N ARG A 359 1.10 5.10 19.70
CA ARG A 359 1.42 3.70 20.03
C ARG A 359 0.57 3.17 21.19
N LEU A 360 -0.72 3.50 21.14
CA LEU A 360 -1.72 3.11 22.14
C LEU A 360 -1.28 3.51 23.56
N ASN A 361 -0.83 4.76 23.71
CA ASN A 361 -0.33 5.27 24.98
C ASN A 361 -1.08 6.54 25.41
N GLN A 362 -1.94 6.38 26.42
CA GLN A 362 -2.77 7.46 26.96
C GLN A 362 -1.98 8.60 27.62
N SER A 363 -0.74 8.33 28.03
CA SER A 363 0.13 9.34 28.65
C SER A 363 0.78 10.29 27.64
N VAL A 364 0.66 10.04 26.34
CA VAL A 364 1.30 10.89 25.32
C VAL A 364 0.64 12.27 25.28
N ARG A 365 1.48 13.29 25.17
CA ARG A 365 1.10 14.68 24.86
C ARG A 365 1.97 15.15 23.71
N SER A 366 1.36 15.66 22.63
CA SER A 366 2.14 16.23 21.54
C SER A 366 2.63 17.64 21.88
N HIS A 367 3.60 18.14 21.11
CA HIS A 367 4.10 19.52 21.22
C HIS A 367 3.00 20.57 21.01
N VAL A 368 1.94 20.24 20.26
CA VAL A 368 0.81 21.14 19.99
C VAL A 368 -0.37 20.92 20.94
N GLY A 369 -0.23 20.04 21.94
CA GLY A 369 -1.23 19.85 23.00
C GLY A 369 -2.24 18.72 22.78
N ALA A 370 -2.13 17.95 21.70
CA ALA A 370 -2.94 16.75 21.48
C ALA A 370 -2.70 15.69 22.57
N ILE A 371 -3.77 15.01 23.00
CA ILE A 371 -3.80 14.17 24.19
C ILE A 371 -4.07 12.70 23.86
N GLY A 372 -3.30 11.81 24.45
CA GLY A 372 -3.67 10.41 24.69
C GLY A 372 -3.65 9.50 23.47
N VAL A 373 -4.39 8.40 23.55
CA VAL A 373 -4.35 7.31 22.57
C VAL A 373 -4.64 7.80 21.15
N MET A 374 -5.68 8.59 20.99
CA MET A 374 -6.17 9.08 19.70
C MET A 374 -5.66 10.49 19.36
N GLN A 375 -4.71 11.03 20.15
CA GLN A 375 -4.15 12.38 19.98
C GLN A 375 -5.24 13.45 19.75
N VAL A 376 -6.19 13.52 20.68
CA VAL A 376 -7.34 14.44 20.61
C VAL A 376 -6.97 15.81 21.17
N MET A 377 -7.34 16.89 20.50
CA MET A 377 -7.18 18.25 21.00
C MET A 377 -8.18 18.55 22.15
N PRO A 378 -7.78 19.27 23.21
CA PRO A 378 -8.69 19.61 24.32
C PRO A 378 -9.98 20.31 23.89
N SER A 379 -9.91 21.23 22.92
CA SER A 379 -11.09 21.90 22.34
C SER A 379 -12.04 20.91 21.68
N THR A 380 -11.53 20.01 20.85
CA THR A 380 -12.30 18.94 20.18
C THR A 380 -12.96 18.02 21.21
N GLY A 381 -12.24 17.59 22.24
CA GLY A 381 -12.80 16.77 23.31
C GLY A 381 -13.98 17.44 24.03
N LYS A 382 -13.85 18.74 24.32
CA LYS A 382 -14.90 19.56 24.94
C LYS A 382 -16.14 19.68 24.04
N GLU A 383 -15.94 19.95 22.76
CA GLU A 383 -17.01 20.07 21.76
C GLU A 383 -17.79 18.76 21.60
N LEU A 384 -17.08 17.62 21.61
CA LEU A 384 -17.69 16.31 21.44
C LEU A 384 -18.45 15.82 22.69
N LYS A 385 -18.33 16.50 23.84
CA LYS A 385 -19.03 16.18 25.10
C LYS A 385 -18.85 14.71 25.52
N VAL A 386 -17.62 14.20 25.47
CA VAL A 386 -17.29 12.79 25.77
C VAL A 386 -16.74 12.56 27.20
N GLY A 387 -16.64 13.63 28.00
CA GLY A 387 -15.98 13.61 29.31
C GLY A 387 -14.51 14.03 29.26
N ASP A 388 -13.73 13.65 30.27
CA ASP A 388 -12.32 14.03 30.39
C ASP A 388 -11.41 13.19 29.48
N ILE A 389 -10.99 13.76 28.34
CA ILE A 389 -10.11 13.09 27.36
C ILE A 389 -8.70 12.77 27.89
N LYS A 390 -8.34 13.20 29.10
CA LYS A 390 -7.13 12.71 29.79
C LYS A 390 -7.28 11.26 30.24
N GLN A 391 -8.51 10.76 30.38
CA GLN A 391 -8.83 9.37 30.65
C GLN A 391 -8.94 8.55 29.36
N LEU A 392 -8.61 7.25 29.43
CA LEU A 392 -8.54 6.36 28.26
C LEU A 392 -9.88 6.25 27.51
N ASP A 393 -10.96 5.94 28.22
CA ASP A 393 -12.27 5.68 27.60
C ASP A 393 -12.83 6.95 26.90
N PRO A 394 -12.90 8.14 27.53
CA PRO A 394 -13.27 9.38 26.84
C PRO A 394 -12.33 9.76 25.69
N ASN A 395 -11.04 9.45 25.77
CA ASN A 395 -10.09 9.75 24.70
C ASN A 395 -10.38 8.93 23.43
N ILE A 396 -10.54 7.61 23.58
CA ILE A 396 -10.91 6.72 22.50
C ILE A 396 -12.31 7.08 21.98
N HIS A 397 -13.25 7.38 22.88
CA HIS A 397 -14.58 7.85 22.52
C HIS A 397 -14.52 9.09 21.62
N ALA A 398 -13.79 10.13 22.02
CA ALA A 398 -13.61 11.34 21.20
C ALA A 398 -13.02 11.02 19.84
N GLY A 399 -11.93 10.25 19.79
CA GLY A 399 -11.28 9.89 18.52
C GLY A 399 -12.24 9.17 17.57
N VAL A 400 -12.88 8.10 18.05
CA VAL A 400 -13.83 7.31 17.23
C VAL A 400 -15.04 8.14 16.80
N LYS A 401 -15.63 8.92 17.73
CA LYS A 401 -16.75 9.81 17.43
C LYS A 401 -16.38 10.87 16.39
N TYR A 402 -15.16 11.43 16.47
CA TYR A 402 -14.67 12.41 15.51
C TYR A 402 -14.44 11.79 14.12
N MET A 403 -13.88 10.58 14.07
CA MET A 403 -13.71 9.83 12.82
C MET A 403 -15.06 9.51 12.16
N ARG A 404 -16.05 9.05 12.93
CA ARG A 404 -17.42 8.87 12.44
C ARG A 404 -18.01 10.17 11.92
N TRP A 405 -17.89 11.26 12.67
CA TRP A 405 -18.38 12.57 12.23
C TRP A 405 -17.76 13.01 10.90
N MET A 406 -16.45 12.88 10.73
CA MET A 406 -15.81 13.20 9.44
C MET A 406 -16.28 12.28 8.32
N MET A 407 -16.42 10.97 8.61
CA MET A 407 -16.93 10.01 7.65
C MET A 407 -18.34 10.36 7.18
N ASP A 408 -19.23 10.73 8.11
CA ASP A 408 -20.58 11.21 7.79
C ASP A 408 -20.53 12.50 6.97
N ARG A 409 -19.77 13.47 7.47
CA ARG A 409 -19.77 14.83 6.93
C ARG A 409 -19.22 14.93 5.51
N TYR A 410 -18.27 14.06 5.15
CA TYR A 410 -17.53 14.16 3.89
C TYR A 410 -17.68 12.95 2.97
N TYR A 411 -18.12 11.80 3.48
CA TYR A 411 -18.10 10.53 2.73
C TYR A 411 -19.37 9.68 2.88
N ALA A 412 -20.41 10.13 3.60
CA ALA A 412 -21.65 9.37 3.77
C ALA A 412 -22.26 8.98 2.42
N ASP A 413 -22.44 9.96 1.55
CA ASP A 413 -23.14 9.82 0.27
C ASP A 413 -22.22 9.41 -0.88
N GLU A 414 -20.93 9.26 -0.61
CA GLU A 414 -19.96 8.86 -1.63
C GLU A 414 -20.07 7.36 -1.91
N PRO A 415 -20.04 6.93 -3.19
CA PRO A 415 -20.15 5.54 -3.61
C PRO A 415 -18.82 4.80 -3.39
N MET A 416 -18.39 4.76 -2.14
CA MET A 416 -17.14 4.18 -1.67
C MET A 416 -17.41 2.93 -0.83
N THR A 417 -16.47 2.00 -0.82
CA THR A 417 -16.48 0.88 0.14
C THR A 417 -16.35 1.39 1.57
N ARG A 418 -16.74 0.60 2.59
CA ARG A 418 -16.52 0.95 4.00
C ARG A 418 -15.04 1.21 4.31
N LEU A 419 -14.15 0.43 3.70
CA LEU A 419 -12.71 0.59 3.86
C LEU A 419 -12.26 1.92 3.25
N ASP A 420 -12.63 2.22 2.01
CA ASP A 420 -12.25 3.48 1.36
C ASP A 420 -12.78 4.68 2.14
N LYS A 421 -14.03 4.66 2.62
CA LYS A 421 -14.54 5.74 3.49
C LYS A 421 -13.62 5.98 4.70
N ALA A 422 -13.12 4.92 5.33
CA ALA A 422 -12.15 5.06 6.43
C ALA A 422 -10.79 5.61 5.96
N LEU A 423 -10.23 5.10 4.86
CA LEU A 423 -8.94 5.54 4.32
C LEU A 423 -8.97 7.02 3.90
N PHE A 424 -10.03 7.44 3.21
CA PHE A 424 -10.27 8.84 2.85
C PHE A 424 -10.45 9.71 4.09
N THR A 425 -11.09 9.19 5.14
CA THR A 425 -11.23 9.91 6.41
C THR A 425 -9.87 10.09 7.09
N PHE A 426 -8.98 9.08 7.10
CA PHE A 426 -7.60 9.24 7.59
C PHE A 426 -6.80 10.25 6.77
N ALA A 427 -6.93 10.21 5.45
CA ALA A 427 -6.28 11.17 4.56
C ALA A 427 -6.76 12.60 4.86
N SER A 428 -8.06 12.79 5.09
CA SER A 428 -8.65 14.08 5.45
C SER A 428 -8.31 14.56 6.85
N TYR A 429 -8.14 13.64 7.80
CA TYR A 429 -7.63 13.98 9.12
C TYR A 429 -6.21 14.56 9.04
N ASN A 430 -5.36 13.98 8.19
CA ASN A 430 -3.98 14.43 8.03
C ASN A 430 -3.83 15.66 7.11
N ALA A 431 -4.54 15.73 5.98
CA ALA A 431 -4.33 16.73 4.92
C ALA A 431 -5.47 17.75 4.75
N GLY A 432 -6.59 17.53 5.43
CA GLY A 432 -7.80 18.36 5.33
C GLY A 432 -8.77 17.91 4.22
N PRO A 433 -10.09 17.84 4.50
CA PRO A 433 -11.09 17.29 3.58
C PRO A 433 -11.27 18.08 2.29
N ALA A 434 -11.20 19.41 2.33
CA ALA A 434 -11.28 20.23 1.12
C ALA A 434 -10.13 19.95 0.14
N ARG A 435 -8.95 19.61 0.67
CA ARG A 435 -7.80 19.24 -0.16
C ARG A 435 -8.02 17.86 -0.79
N ILE A 436 -8.46 16.88 0.00
CA ILE A 436 -8.77 15.54 -0.50
C ILE A 436 -9.89 15.58 -1.55
N ALA A 437 -10.93 16.39 -1.36
CA ALA A 437 -12.00 16.57 -2.36
C ALA A 437 -11.45 17.08 -3.71
N ARG A 438 -10.54 18.06 -3.70
CA ARG A 438 -9.88 18.51 -4.95
C ARG A 438 -9.06 17.40 -5.61
N LEU A 439 -8.33 16.60 -4.83
CA LEU A 439 -7.57 15.47 -5.37
C LEU A 439 -8.48 14.41 -6.00
N ARG A 440 -9.66 14.15 -5.42
CA ARG A 440 -10.67 13.28 -6.01
C ARG A 440 -11.17 13.81 -7.36
N THR A 441 -11.48 15.11 -7.45
CA THR A 441 -11.87 15.73 -8.72
C THR A 441 -10.78 15.59 -9.79
N MET A 442 -9.51 15.84 -9.44
CA MET A 442 -8.38 15.67 -10.36
C MET A 442 -8.18 14.21 -10.77
N THR A 443 -8.37 13.26 -9.84
CA THR A 443 -8.30 11.82 -10.10
C THR A 443 -9.35 11.40 -11.14
N LYS A 444 -10.60 11.87 -10.97
CA LYS A 444 -11.69 11.63 -11.91
C LYS A 444 -11.42 12.25 -13.29
N GLN A 445 -10.89 13.47 -13.34
CA GLN A 445 -10.54 14.15 -14.59
C GLN A 445 -9.51 13.34 -15.40
N ARG A 446 -8.58 12.68 -14.72
CA ARG A 446 -7.58 11.79 -15.32
C ARG A 446 -8.08 10.38 -15.62
N GLY A 447 -9.38 10.10 -15.43
CA GLY A 447 -9.99 8.81 -15.74
C GLY A 447 -9.73 7.69 -14.71
N PHE A 448 -9.23 8.03 -13.52
CA PHE A 448 -9.06 7.10 -12.40
C PHE A 448 -10.27 7.14 -11.46
N ASP A 449 -10.39 6.13 -10.59
CA ASP A 449 -11.52 6.04 -9.67
C ASP A 449 -11.35 7.05 -8.49
N PRO A 450 -12.19 8.09 -8.37
CA PRO A 450 -12.09 9.06 -7.28
C PRO A 450 -12.58 8.51 -5.93
N ASN A 451 -13.08 7.28 -5.89
CA ASN A 451 -13.65 6.61 -4.72
C ASN A 451 -12.79 5.46 -4.20
N ALA A 452 -11.66 5.19 -4.84
CA ALA A 452 -10.62 4.29 -4.35
C ALA A 452 -9.42 5.10 -3.85
N TRP A 453 -8.90 4.76 -2.66
CA TRP A 453 -7.69 5.42 -2.15
C TRP A 453 -6.43 4.89 -2.85
N PHE A 454 -6.13 3.61 -2.65
CA PHE A 454 -4.94 2.96 -3.19
C PHE A 454 -5.00 2.86 -4.72
N GLY A 455 -3.86 3.05 -5.37
CA GLY A 455 -3.72 3.05 -6.84
C GLY A 455 -4.42 4.21 -7.56
N ASN A 456 -5.16 5.08 -6.87
CA ASN A 456 -5.96 6.14 -7.49
C ASN A 456 -5.70 7.49 -6.82
N VAL A 457 -6.48 7.88 -5.80
CA VAL A 457 -6.33 9.21 -5.18
C VAL A 457 -4.98 9.35 -4.44
N GLU A 458 -4.40 8.25 -3.95
CA GLU A 458 -3.06 8.30 -3.35
C GLU A 458 -1.98 8.79 -4.31
N ASN A 459 -2.09 8.44 -5.60
CA ASN A 459 -1.12 8.85 -6.61
C ASN A 459 -1.21 10.36 -6.83
N MET A 460 -2.44 10.91 -6.84
CA MET A 460 -2.66 12.36 -6.89
C MET A 460 -2.18 13.05 -5.62
N ALA A 461 -2.33 12.43 -4.44
CA ALA A 461 -1.79 12.97 -3.20
C ALA A 461 -0.26 13.02 -3.22
N ALA A 462 0.40 11.93 -3.59
CA ALA A 462 1.86 11.85 -3.73
C ALA A 462 2.39 12.91 -4.71
N GLU A 463 1.71 13.09 -5.84
CA GLU A 463 2.05 14.09 -6.85
C GLU A 463 1.87 15.53 -6.33
N LYS A 464 0.70 15.86 -5.78
CA LYS A 464 0.34 17.26 -5.50
C LYS A 464 0.78 17.76 -4.14
N ILE A 465 0.84 16.89 -3.14
CA ILE A 465 1.03 17.30 -1.74
C ILE A 465 2.17 16.54 -1.04
N GLY A 466 2.71 15.50 -1.67
CA GLY A 466 3.89 14.75 -1.19
C GLY A 466 3.56 13.50 -0.39
N ALA A 467 4.60 12.80 0.07
CA ALA A 467 4.48 11.46 0.64
C ALA A 467 3.89 11.38 2.06
N GLU A 468 3.73 12.50 2.78
CA GLU A 468 3.34 12.48 4.20
C GLU A 468 1.98 11.82 4.43
N THR A 469 0.93 12.31 3.74
CA THR A 469 -0.43 11.78 3.86
C THR A 469 -0.51 10.33 3.36
N VAL A 470 0.19 10.02 2.27
CA VAL A 470 0.25 8.65 1.72
C VAL A 470 0.91 7.70 2.73
N THR A 471 2.00 8.12 3.36
CA THR A 471 2.69 7.36 4.41
C THR A 471 1.82 7.17 5.64
N TYR A 472 1.10 8.20 6.07
CA TYR A 472 0.18 8.14 7.21
C TYR A 472 -0.91 7.09 6.98
N VAL A 473 -1.61 7.13 5.85
CA VAL A 473 -2.67 6.17 5.51
C VAL A 473 -2.10 4.76 5.34
N SER A 474 -0.98 4.61 4.64
CA SER A 474 -0.30 3.31 4.46
C SER A 474 0.10 2.68 5.80
N ASN A 475 0.64 3.46 6.74
CA ASN A 475 1.03 2.94 8.05
C ASN A 475 -0.17 2.46 8.87
N ILE A 476 -1.26 3.23 8.89
CA ILE A 476 -2.50 2.80 9.56
C ILE A 476 -3.00 1.50 8.95
N TYR A 477 -3.02 1.40 7.63
CA TYR A 477 -3.45 0.18 6.95
C TYR A 477 -2.57 -1.04 7.31
N LYS A 478 -1.25 -0.88 7.38
CA LYS A 478 -0.33 -1.95 7.82
C LYS A 478 -0.59 -2.41 9.26
N TYR A 479 -0.84 -1.48 10.19
CA TYR A 479 -1.21 -1.83 11.57
C TYR A 479 -2.57 -2.51 11.64
N TYR A 480 -3.53 -2.06 10.83
CA TYR A 480 -4.84 -2.70 10.73
C TYR A 480 -4.72 -4.16 10.30
N ILE A 481 -3.91 -4.45 9.27
CA ILE A 481 -3.63 -5.84 8.87
C ILE A 481 -3.02 -6.61 10.05
N ALA A 482 -2.00 -6.07 10.71
CA ALA A 482 -1.37 -6.74 11.86
C ALA A 482 -2.36 -7.07 12.99
N TYR A 483 -3.25 -6.13 13.33
CA TYR A 483 -4.25 -6.34 14.38
C TYR A 483 -5.34 -7.32 13.98
N ARG A 484 -5.80 -7.28 12.72
CA ARG A 484 -6.73 -8.28 12.18
C ARG A 484 -6.16 -9.69 12.36
N LEU A 485 -4.89 -9.89 12.03
CA LEU A 485 -4.22 -11.19 12.18
C LEU A 485 -4.12 -11.66 13.62
N ILE A 486 -3.87 -10.75 14.57
CA ILE A 486 -3.86 -11.08 15.99
C ILE A 486 -5.25 -11.56 16.44
N VAL A 487 -6.31 -10.88 16.01
CA VAL A 487 -7.70 -11.25 16.34
C VAL A 487 -8.08 -12.57 15.67
N ASP A 488 -7.72 -12.77 14.41
CA ASP A 488 -8.00 -14.01 13.68
C ASP A 488 -7.29 -15.21 14.30
N ASP A 489 -6.02 -15.05 14.71
CA ASP A 489 -5.27 -16.09 15.44
C ASP A 489 -5.94 -16.44 16.78
N MET A 490 -6.39 -15.43 17.53
CA MET A 490 -7.10 -15.65 18.79
C MET A 490 -8.42 -16.39 18.55
N ALA A 491 -9.19 -16.00 17.55
CA ALA A 491 -10.45 -16.65 17.20
C ALA A 491 -10.22 -18.10 16.75
N ARG A 492 -9.18 -18.38 15.96
CA ARG A 492 -8.80 -19.74 15.56
C ARG A 492 -8.43 -20.60 16.77
N LYS A 493 -7.62 -20.07 17.69
CA LYS A 493 -7.21 -20.79 18.92
C LYS A 493 -8.40 -21.08 19.82
N GLN A 494 -9.31 -20.12 20.00
CA GLN A 494 -10.54 -20.31 20.77
C GLN A 494 -11.42 -21.41 20.17
N LYS A 495 -11.62 -21.39 18.85
CA LYS A 495 -12.35 -22.46 18.14
C LYS A 495 -11.70 -23.82 18.31
N ALA A 496 -10.37 -23.91 18.20
CA ALA A 496 -9.65 -25.17 18.37
C ALA A 496 -9.75 -25.73 19.81
N THR A 497 -9.77 -24.86 20.83
CA THR A 497 -9.99 -25.28 22.22
C THR A 497 -11.45 -25.61 22.56
N ALA A 498 -12.41 -25.15 21.75
CA ALA A 498 -13.84 -25.39 21.96
C ALA A 498 -14.35 -26.68 21.30
N VAL A 499 -13.57 -27.32 20.42
CA VAL A 499 -13.87 -28.68 19.91
C VAL A 499 -13.56 -29.68 21.05
N PRO A 500 -14.54 -30.48 21.52
CA PRO A 500 -14.27 -31.50 22.53
C PRO A 500 -13.19 -32.45 22.02
N ARG A 501 -12.14 -32.69 22.80
CA ARG A 501 -11.25 -33.84 22.53
C ARG A 501 -12.15 -35.07 22.54
N GLN A 502 -12.23 -35.79 21.42
CA GLN A 502 -12.79 -37.14 21.44
C GLN A 502 -12.03 -37.91 22.51
N GLU A 503 -12.74 -38.36 23.54
CA GLU A 503 -12.16 -39.25 24.55
C GLU A 503 -11.54 -40.44 23.82
N PRO A 504 -10.33 -40.89 24.22
CA PRO A 504 -9.77 -42.09 23.64
C PRO A 504 -10.76 -43.23 23.90
N VAL A 505 -11.25 -43.84 22.82
CA VAL A 505 -12.09 -45.03 22.85
C VAL A 505 -11.43 -46.01 23.83
N ALA A 506 -12.12 -46.30 24.94
CA ALA A 506 -11.65 -47.24 25.93
C ALA A 506 -11.33 -48.57 25.20
N GLN A 507 -10.09 -49.03 25.33
CA GLN A 507 -9.70 -50.34 24.83
C GLN A 507 -10.61 -51.41 25.45
N PRO A 508 -11.15 -52.36 24.67
CA PRO A 508 -11.94 -53.44 25.23
C PRO A 508 -11.08 -54.23 26.22
N ALA A 509 -11.65 -54.50 27.40
CA ALA A 509 -10.98 -55.22 28.47
C ALA A 509 -10.44 -56.57 27.98
N LYS A 510 -9.20 -56.90 28.38
CA LYS A 510 -8.58 -58.20 28.10
C LYS A 510 -9.45 -59.33 28.70
N PRO A 511 -9.69 -60.43 27.97
CA PRO A 511 -10.38 -61.58 28.53
C PRO A 511 -9.53 -62.25 29.62
N GLN A 512 -10.18 -62.61 30.74
CA GLN A 512 -9.59 -63.40 31.82
C GLN A 512 -9.19 -64.81 31.32
N PRO A 513 -8.10 -65.39 31.84
CA PRO A 513 -7.66 -66.72 31.42
C PRO A 513 -8.60 -67.82 31.93
N SER A 514 -9.05 -68.70 31.03
CA SER A 514 -9.84 -69.88 31.34
C SER A 514 -9.00 -70.93 32.08
N VAL A 515 -9.51 -71.41 33.20
CA VAL A 515 -8.93 -72.52 33.97
C VAL A 515 -9.10 -73.82 33.18
N ALA A 516 -7.98 -74.45 32.78
CA ALA A 516 -7.98 -75.78 32.20
C ALA A 516 -8.06 -76.83 33.32
N THR A 517 -9.14 -77.62 33.33
CA THR A 517 -9.27 -78.83 34.16
C THR A 517 -8.70 -80.01 33.39
N ALA A 518 -7.67 -80.64 33.95
CA ALA A 518 -7.05 -81.84 33.41
C ALA A 518 -7.95 -83.06 33.64
N ALA A 519 -8.23 -83.81 32.59
CA ALA A 519 -8.87 -85.12 32.65
C ALA A 519 -7.82 -86.22 32.39
N THR A 520 -7.61 -87.08 33.38
CA THR A 520 -6.90 -88.36 33.23
C THR A 520 -7.88 -89.51 33.46
N ALA A 521 -8.00 -90.30 32.40
CA ALA A 521 -8.52 -91.65 32.20
C ALA A 521 -8.87 -92.55 33.43
N GLN A 522 -10.09 -93.12 33.36
CA GLN A 522 -10.45 -94.57 33.37
C GLN A 522 -9.98 -95.46 34.55
N VAL A 523 -10.87 -96.15 35.30
CA VAL A 523 -11.62 -97.43 35.05
C VAL A 523 -11.28 -98.41 36.23
N PRO A 524 -12.06 -99.45 36.63
CA PRO A 524 -13.08 -100.22 35.90
C PRO A 524 -14.42 -100.55 36.60
N VAL A 525 -15.38 -100.93 35.75
CA VAL A 525 -16.30 -102.09 35.80
C VAL A 525 -16.37 -102.87 37.12
N ILE A 526 -17.51 -102.80 37.82
CA ILE A 526 -18.55 -103.85 37.96
C ILE A 526 -19.91 -103.15 38.00
#